data_AF-A0A0N4URE7-F1
#
_entry.id   AF-A0A0N4URE7-F1
#
_cell.length_a   1.000
_cell.length_b   1.000
_cell.length_c   1.000
_cell.angle_alpha   90.00
_cell.angle_beta   90.00
_cell.angle_gamma   90.00
#
_symmetry.space_group_name_H-M   'P 1'
#
loop_
_entity.id
_entity.type
_entity.pdbx_description
1 polymer ?
#
loop_
_entity_poly.entity_id
_entity_poly.type
_entity_poly.pdbx_seq_one_letter_code
_entity_poly.pdbx_strand_id
1 'polypeptide(L)'
;MIIPAIALALLWCLGQSCARIYDPLCVQTGRKCGHNMVYRTVDKMKYTDDVSPELICIQECTCISEQYERKDGQCIEKNDILTRNEVPIENLFKEIETTTTTSTQRFVTKEFSAQITAQKSLPKVPTSKACSGRICALDEIITDILCSLTDQKCGPNMAFKTIVGPLYMKVGISSYKICIQQCICDSNEYTKMGGQCIKKSSAPMRNETEFAGEILPKHCAGRVCALDEEIYKVPCSLTGEVCGTNMIFNNIGKLLKKNGTVVCFQKCTCVSEEYVKANGQCILSTKGNETATPTSTQRSAKGNESVAPTATKRSGTEHPQFPIKPTIQQHPETRAKCVGRSCEQIRDPFCKLAGRKCGDNMVYKTIERLIRIDDTPEMCIQQCKCVSKKYTEKGGRCIIRERSVKKNHAQVTLYCTIIILKFAKFP
;
A
#
# COMPACT_ATOMS: atom_id res chain seq x y z
N MET A 1 16.94 -16.22 19.39
CA MET A 1 16.63 -14.84 19.79
C MET A 1 16.66 -13.98 18.52
N ILE A 2 15.56 -13.98 17.75
CA ILE A 2 15.50 -13.52 16.36
C ILE A 2 14.33 -12.54 16.25
N ILE A 3 14.65 -11.25 16.20
CA ILE A 3 13.72 -10.16 15.88
C ILE A 3 13.60 -10.11 14.35
N PRO A 4 12.39 -10.04 13.76
CA PRO A 4 12.18 -10.34 12.35
C PRO A 4 12.58 -9.18 11.43
N ALA A 5 13.36 -9.51 10.40
CA ALA A 5 13.87 -8.65 9.33
C ALA A 5 12.81 -7.97 8.44
N ILE A 6 11.52 -8.03 8.81
CA ILE A 6 10.39 -7.41 8.09
C ILE A 6 10.24 -5.92 8.49
N ALA A 7 10.86 -5.50 9.60
CA ALA A 7 10.98 -4.08 9.93
C ALA A 7 12.02 -3.34 9.04
N LEU A 8 12.96 -4.04 8.39
CA LEU A 8 14.11 -3.42 7.70
C LEU A 8 13.78 -2.83 6.31
N ALA A 9 12.73 -3.31 5.63
CA ALA A 9 12.29 -2.71 4.36
C ALA A 9 11.48 -1.41 4.56
N LEU A 10 10.85 -1.23 5.73
CA LEU A 10 10.29 0.06 6.16
C LEU A 10 11.37 0.97 6.79
N LEU A 11 12.50 0.39 7.19
CA LEU A 11 13.65 1.11 7.76
C LEU A 11 14.57 1.73 6.71
N TRP A 12 14.51 1.31 5.44
CA TRP A 12 15.39 1.86 4.39
C TRP A 12 14.91 3.18 3.80
N CYS A 13 13.74 3.69 4.21
CA CYS A 13 13.38 5.10 4.07
C CYS A 13 13.81 5.96 5.27
N LEU A 14 14.42 5.37 6.32
CA LEU A 14 14.89 6.10 7.49
C LEU A 14 16.32 6.59 7.24
N GLY A 15 16.45 7.75 6.61
CA GLY A 15 17.71 8.50 6.56
C GLY A 15 17.98 9.21 5.23
N GLN A 16 17.37 8.75 4.13
CA GLN A 16 17.44 9.43 2.83
C GLN A 16 16.03 9.45 2.24
N SER A 17 15.39 10.61 2.31
CA SER A 17 14.07 10.86 1.71
C SER A 17 14.06 10.37 0.26
N CYS A 18 13.16 9.44 -0.08
CA CYS A 18 12.88 9.10 -1.47
C CYS A 18 12.41 10.36 -2.20
N ALA A 19 13.36 11.09 -2.80
CA ALA A 19 13.09 12.43 -3.28
C ALA A 19 12.12 12.38 -4.45
N ARG A 20 12.23 11.39 -5.34
CA ARG A 20 11.39 11.26 -6.54
C ARG A 20 10.74 9.89 -6.67
N ILE A 21 9.50 9.89 -7.15
CA ILE A 21 8.75 8.68 -7.52
C ILE A 21 8.12 8.86 -8.91
N TYR A 22 7.92 7.76 -9.63
CA TYR A 22 7.07 7.73 -10.82
C TYR A 22 5.65 7.38 -10.41
N ASP A 23 4.70 8.21 -10.81
CA ASP A 23 3.32 8.15 -10.38
C ASP A 23 2.40 8.10 -11.60
N PRO A 24 2.00 6.90 -12.03
CA PRO A 24 1.02 6.73 -13.10
C PRO A 24 -0.29 7.44 -12.74
N LEU A 25 -0.73 8.33 -13.62
CA LEU A 25 -1.90 9.21 -13.50
C LEU A 25 -1.78 10.29 -12.41
N CYS A 26 -0.57 10.53 -11.89
CA CYS A 26 -0.30 11.65 -10.98
C CYS A 26 -1.12 11.63 -9.69
N VAL A 27 -1.47 10.43 -9.20
CA VAL A 27 -2.39 10.21 -8.08
C VAL A 27 -1.83 10.63 -6.71
N GLN A 28 -0.51 10.73 -6.62
CA GLN A 28 0.21 11.17 -5.42
C GLN A 28 0.34 12.68 -5.33
N THR A 29 0.04 13.45 -6.39
CA THR A 29 0.15 14.92 -6.36
C THR A 29 -0.61 15.51 -5.17
N GLY A 30 0.06 16.28 -4.32
CA GLY A 30 -0.50 16.90 -3.13
C GLY A 30 -0.64 15.98 -1.90
N ARG A 31 -0.40 14.67 -2.03
CA ARG A 31 -0.40 13.76 -0.87
C ARG A 31 0.81 13.99 0.03
N LYS A 32 0.63 13.79 1.33
CA LYS A 32 1.72 13.90 2.30
C LYS A 32 2.76 12.80 2.07
N CYS A 33 4.01 13.20 2.00
CA CYS A 33 5.16 12.31 1.85
C CYS A 33 6.14 12.40 3.02
N GLY A 34 5.85 13.25 4.01
CA GLY A 34 6.63 13.46 5.23
C GLY A 34 5.99 14.53 6.12
N HIS A 35 6.63 14.85 7.25
CA HIS A 35 6.20 15.96 8.09
C HIS A 35 6.48 17.29 7.37
N ASN A 36 5.45 18.14 7.20
CA ASN A 36 5.51 19.36 6.40
C ASN A 36 5.96 19.16 4.94
N MET A 37 5.74 17.96 4.38
CA MET A 37 6.12 17.61 3.01
C MET A 37 4.94 17.05 2.22
N VAL A 38 4.87 17.40 0.93
CA VAL A 38 3.90 16.91 -0.04
C VAL A 38 4.57 16.59 -1.37
N TYR A 39 4.02 15.61 -2.09
CA TYR A 39 4.43 15.34 -3.46
C TYR A 39 4.00 16.47 -4.39
N ARG A 40 4.94 17.03 -5.15
CA ARG A 40 4.70 17.98 -6.23
C ARG A 40 5.15 17.36 -7.55
N THR A 41 4.37 17.59 -8.60
CA THR A 41 4.74 17.14 -9.95
C THR A 41 5.85 18.00 -10.49
N VAL A 42 7.01 17.40 -10.71
CA VAL A 42 8.16 18.07 -11.34
C VAL A 42 8.06 17.98 -12.86
N ASP A 43 7.56 16.85 -13.36
CA ASP A 43 7.40 16.63 -14.78
C ASP A 43 6.19 15.74 -15.09
N LYS A 44 5.63 15.92 -16.30
CA LYS A 44 4.47 15.19 -16.83
C LYS A 44 4.83 14.58 -18.16
N MET A 45 4.96 13.26 -18.18
CA MET A 45 5.14 12.50 -19.42
C MET A 45 3.78 12.02 -19.92
N LYS A 46 3.41 12.42 -21.13
CA LYS A 46 2.30 11.80 -21.85
C LYS A 46 2.88 10.69 -22.72
N TYR A 47 2.50 9.46 -22.43
CA TYR A 47 2.72 8.35 -23.36
C TYR A 47 1.68 8.45 -24.45
N THR A 48 2.06 8.31 -25.72
CA THR A 48 1.13 8.14 -26.83
C THR A 48 1.27 6.71 -27.32
N ASP A 49 0.60 5.78 -26.64
CA ASP A 49 0.24 4.53 -27.29
C ASP A 49 -1.09 4.78 -28.01
N ASP A 50 -1.25 4.27 -29.24
CA ASP A 50 -2.35 4.58 -30.18
C ASP A 50 -3.78 4.40 -29.61
N VAL A 51 -3.90 3.86 -28.40
CA VAL A 51 -5.16 3.45 -27.78
C VAL A 51 -5.60 4.37 -26.64
N SER A 52 -4.68 5.01 -25.91
CA SER A 52 -5.00 6.00 -24.87
C SER A 52 -3.74 6.62 -24.29
N PRO A 53 -3.61 7.96 -24.20
CA PRO A 53 -2.42 8.55 -23.61
C PRO A 53 -2.38 8.37 -22.10
N GLU A 54 -1.55 7.45 -21.60
CA GLU A 54 -1.28 7.34 -20.17
C GLU A 54 -0.36 8.48 -19.71
N LEU A 55 -0.80 9.24 -18.71
CA LEU A 55 -0.01 10.30 -18.08
C LEU A 55 0.83 9.70 -16.96
N ILE A 56 2.15 9.81 -17.00
CA ILE A 56 3.04 9.48 -15.87
C ILE A 56 3.62 10.78 -15.33
N CYS A 57 3.43 11.03 -14.04
CA CYS A 57 4.08 12.13 -13.36
C CYS A 57 5.39 11.69 -12.71
N ILE A 58 6.45 12.49 -12.84
CA ILE A 58 7.56 12.46 -11.91
C ILE A 58 7.17 13.34 -10.74
N GLN A 59 6.97 12.72 -9.58
CA GLN A 59 6.65 13.44 -8.35
C GLN A 59 7.90 13.60 -7.52
N GLU A 60 8.08 14.76 -6.93
CA GLU A 60 9.12 15.02 -5.94
C GLU A 60 8.50 15.37 -4.59
N CYS A 61 9.00 14.76 -3.51
CA CYS A 61 8.58 15.08 -2.16
C CYS A 61 9.25 16.39 -1.71
N THR A 62 8.47 17.47 -1.63
CA THR A 62 8.95 18.84 -1.32
C THR A 62 8.25 19.40 -0.09
N CYS A 63 8.76 20.50 0.49
CA CYS A 63 8.08 21.16 1.59
C CYS A 63 6.68 21.70 1.19
N ILE A 64 5.73 21.67 2.14
CA ILE A 64 4.32 21.98 1.89
C ILE A 64 4.11 23.45 1.50
N SER A 65 4.89 24.37 2.08
CA SER A 65 4.87 25.81 1.80
C SER A 65 6.29 26.39 1.81
N GLU A 66 6.44 27.64 1.35
CA GLU A 66 7.71 28.37 1.34
C GLU A 66 8.19 28.80 2.73
N GLN A 67 7.33 28.70 3.74
CA GLN A 67 7.68 28.90 5.15
C GLN A 67 8.55 27.78 5.71
N TYR A 68 8.74 26.68 4.96
CA TYR A 68 9.62 25.60 5.37
C TYR A 68 10.85 25.52 4.47
N GLU A 69 11.98 25.15 5.05
CA GLU A 69 13.24 24.87 4.35
C GLU A 69 13.62 23.40 4.55
N ARG A 70 14.12 22.75 3.51
CA ARG A 70 14.56 21.35 3.57
C ARG A 70 15.97 21.28 4.16
N LYS A 71 16.12 20.68 5.34
CA LYS A 71 17.42 20.38 5.98
C LYS A 71 17.45 18.92 6.36
N ASP A 72 18.51 18.22 5.93
CA ASP A 72 18.74 16.79 6.21
C ASP A 72 17.53 15.88 5.91
N GLY A 73 16.85 16.17 4.79
CA GLY A 73 15.68 15.41 4.34
C GLY A 73 14.37 15.73 5.06
N GLN A 74 14.36 16.66 6.02
CA GLN A 74 13.16 17.13 6.73
C GLN A 74 12.82 18.58 6.36
N CYS A 75 11.55 18.97 6.47
CA CYS A 75 11.11 20.35 6.25
C CYS A 75 10.88 21.05 7.59
N ILE A 76 11.77 22.00 7.89
CA ILE A 76 11.81 22.77 9.15
C ILE A 76 11.27 24.17 8.86
N GLU A 77 10.48 24.73 9.76
CA GLU A 77 9.97 26.10 9.63
C GLU A 77 11.15 27.08 9.57
N LYS A 78 11.13 27.96 8.56
CA LYS A 78 12.04 29.10 8.49
C LYS A 78 11.67 29.99 9.67
N ASN A 79 12.46 29.95 10.74
CA ASN A 79 12.37 30.99 11.75
C ASN A 79 12.59 32.32 11.03
N ASP A 80 11.56 33.16 10.98
CA ASP A 80 11.67 34.55 10.56
C ASP A 80 12.66 35.22 11.54
N ILE A 81 13.96 35.09 11.26
CA ILE A 81 14.97 36.03 11.74
C ILE A 81 14.78 37.30 10.92
N LEU A 82 13.61 37.89 11.09
CA LEU A 82 13.27 39.26 10.75
C LEU A 82 13.48 40.10 12.01
N THR A 83 14.65 39.91 12.65
CA THR A 83 15.25 40.91 13.53
C THR A 83 16.29 41.68 12.72
N ARG A 84 15.77 42.64 11.96
CA ARG A 84 16.16 44.05 12.05
C ARG A 84 17.56 44.27 12.65
N ASN A 85 18.57 44.22 11.80
CA ASN A 85 19.76 45.06 11.86
C ASN A 85 20.29 45.16 10.43
N GLU A 86 19.64 46.01 9.64
CA GLU A 86 20.33 46.69 8.56
C GLU A 86 21.48 47.49 9.19
N VAL A 87 22.71 46.97 9.08
CA VAL A 87 23.90 47.80 9.11
C VAL A 87 24.53 47.65 7.72
N PRO A 88 24.64 48.74 6.95
CA PRO A 88 25.30 48.69 5.66
C PRO A 88 26.81 48.55 5.92
N ILE A 89 27.35 47.35 5.71
CA ILE A 89 28.80 47.16 5.65
C ILE A 89 29.20 47.16 4.18
N GLU A 90 29.22 48.37 3.61
CA GLU A 90 30.38 48.74 2.79
C GLU A 90 31.61 48.52 3.68
N ASN A 91 32.67 47.87 3.15
CA ASN A 91 33.97 47.55 3.79
C ASN A 91 34.26 46.07 4.12
N LEU A 92 33.73 45.10 3.36
CA LEU A 92 34.31 43.74 3.36
C LEU A 92 34.79 43.30 1.97
N PHE A 93 35.54 44.20 1.32
CA PHE A 93 36.40 43.94 0.16
C PHE A 93 37.72 44.67 0.37
N LYS A 94 38.65 44.03 1.09
CA LYS A 94 40.11 44.28 1.13
C LYS A 94 40.69 43.36 2.21
N GLU A 95 41.80 42.69 1.89
CA GLU A 95 42.48 41.66 2.71
C GLU A 95 41.67 40.35 2.76
N ILE A 96 41.97 39.31 1.99
CA ILE A 96 43.19 38.51 2.06
C ILE A 96 43.51 38.01 0.63
N GLU A 97 44.43 38.71 -0.02
CA GLU A 97 45.22 38.21 -1.13
C GLU A 97 46.66 38.05 -0.61
N THR A 98 47.40 37.11 -1.21
CA THR A 98 48.85 36.94 -1.15
C THR A 98 49.47 36.32 0.12
N THR A 99 49.74 35.02 0.02
CA THR A 99 51.06 34.49 0.40
C THR A 99 51.42 33.32 -0.52
N THR A 100 52.17 33.69 -1.56
CA THR A 100 53.23 32.96 -2.28
C THR A 100 53.90 31.89 -1.37
N THR A 101 54.41 30.76 -1.86
CA THR A 101 55.65 30.72 -2.67
C THR A 101 55.90 29.33 -3.26
N THR A 102 56.40 29.38 -4.49
CA THR A 102 56.87 28.39 -5.45
C THR A 102 57.96 27.44 -4.93
N SER A 103 57.89 26.16 -5.32
CA SER A 103 59.09 25.33 -5.53
C SER A 103 58.81 24.27 -6.61
N THR A 104 59.63 24.32 -7.65
CA THR A 104 59.61 23.53 -8.88
C THR A 104 60.82 22.60 -8.87
N GLN A 105 60.64 21.32 -9.21
CA GLN A 105 61.58 20.42 -9.92
C GLN A 105 60.91 19.02 -10.03
N ARG A 106 60.42 18.57 -11.20
CA ARG A 106 61.14 17.95 -12.35
C ARG A 106 62.11 16.85 -11.90
N PHE A 107 61.80 15.58 -12.21
CA PHE A 107 62.62 14.65 -13.01
C PHE A 107 62.25 13.16 -12.81
N VAL A 108 62.20 12.45 -13.94
CA VAL A 108 62.57 11.03 -14.17
C VAL A 108 61.50 9.93 -13.93
N THR A 109 60.94 9.54 -15.07
CA THR A 109 60.50 8.20 -15.48
C THR A 109 61.50 7.08 -15.14
N LYS A 110 61.05 5.97 -14.53
CA LYS A 110 61.42 4.59 -14.94
C LYS A 110 60.73 3.52 -14.09
N GLU A 111 60.17 2.56 -14.82
CA GLU A 111 60.07 1.12 -14.51
C GLU A 111 60.06 0.66 -13.05
N PHE A 112 58.92 0.11 -12.63
CA PHE A 112 58.93 -1.07 -11.77
C PHE A 112 57.97 -2.11 -12.36
N SER A 113 58.54 -2.89 -13.28
CA SER A 113 58.03 -4.20 -13.64
C SER A 113 58.27 -5.18 -12.50
N ALA A 114 57.32 -6.09 -12.37
CA ALA A 114 57.45 -7.45 -11.86
C ALA A 114 57.22 -7.71 -10.35
N GLN A 115 56.37 -8.74 -10.17
CA GLN A 115 56.25 -9.65 -9.03
C GLN A 115 55.26 -9.29 -7.91
N ILE A 116 53.96 -9.53 -8.16
CA ILE A 116 53.08 -10.15 -7.16
C ILE A 116 52.36 -11.34 -7.80
N THR A 117 53.06 -12.46 -7.74
CA THR A 117 52.60 -13.80 -7.35
C THR A 117 51.09 -14.06 -7.33
N ALA A 118 50.71 -15.03 -8.15
CA ALA A 118 49.42 -15.70 -8.27
C ALA A 118 48.57 -15.78 -6.98
N GLN A 119 47.63 -14.85 -6.85
CA GLN A 119 46.35 -15.12 -6.19
C GLN A 119 45.26 -15.14 -7.26
N LYS A 120 44.52 -16.24 -7.29
CA LYS A 120 43.36 -16.49 -8.15
C LYS A 120 42.26 -15.49 -7.81
N SER A 121 42.39 -14.25 -8.30
CA SER A 121 41.44 -13.16 -8.07
C SER A 121 40.20 -13.40 -8.94
N LEU A 122 39.02 -13.33 -8.32
CA LEU A 122 37.75 -13.36 -9.04
C LEU A 122 37.72 -12.26 -10.10
N PRO A 123 37.12 -12.50 -11.28
CA PRO A 123 36.99 -11.49 -12.32
C PRO A 123 36.31 -10.25 -11.74
N LYS A 124 37.02 -9.12 -11.78
CA LYS A 124 36.56 -7.82 -11.28
C LYS A 124 35.36 -7.43 -12.14
N VAL A 125 34.15 -7.56 -11.58
CA VAL A 125 32.90 -7.23 -12.30
C VAL A 125 32.92 -5.71 -12.58
N PRO A 126 32.82 -5.27 -13.84
CA PRO A 126 32.75 -3.85 -14.17
C PRO A 126 31.53 -3.23 -13.48
N THR A 127 31.74 -2.20 -12.67
CA THR A 127 30.66 -1.49 -11.96
C THR A 127 29.89 -0.64 -12.96
N SER A 128 28.64 -1.02 -13.26
CA SER A 128 27.76 -0.16 -14.06
C SER A 128 27.47 1.14 -13.28
N LYS A 129 27.48 2.30 -13.96
CA LYS A 129 27.09 3.59 -13.35
C LYS A 129 25.61 3.66 -13.00
N ALA A 130 24.82 2.64 -13.35
CA ALA A 130 23.36 2.63 -13.27
C ALA A 130 22.82 2.88 -11.86
N CYS A 131 23.49 2.34 -10.84
CA CYS A 131 23.09 2.48 -9.44
C CYS A 131 23.97 3.52 -8.74
N SER A 132 24.06 4.74 -9.29
CA SER A 132 24.86 5.84 -8.73
C SER A 132 26.34 5.47 -8.48
N GLY A 133 26.89 4.62 -9.35
CA GLY A 133 28.28 4.14 -9.24
C GLY A 133 28.55 3.03 -8.22
N ARG A 134 27.53 2.56 -7.48
CA ARG A 134 27.64 1.36 -6.63
C ARG A 134 27.10 0.11 -7.33
N ILE A 135 27.37 -1.04 -6.73
CA ILE A 135 26.70 -2.30 -7.07
C ILE A 135 25.21 -2.15 -6.72
N CYS A 136 24.35 -2.60 -7.62
CA CYS A 136 22.91 -2.55 -7.42
C CYS A 136 22.49 -3.57 -6.37
N ALA A 137 21.53 -3.21 -5.53
CA ALA A 137 20.93 -4.16 -4.61
C ALA A 137 20.02 -5.13 -5.38
N LEU A 138 19.88 -6.34 -4.86
CA LEU A 138 18.90 -7.29 -5.39
C LEU A 138 17.50 -6.69 -5.30
N ASP A 139 16.74 -6.81 -6.40
CA ASP A 139 15.43 -6.21 -6.65
C ASP A 139 15.39 -4.68 -6.80
N GLU A 140 16.55 -4.01 -6.85
CA GLU A 140 16.61 -2.58 -7.15
C GLU A 140 16.09 -2.31 -8.57
N ILE A 141 15.15 -1.37 -8.67
CA ILE A 141 14.50 -0.96 -9.91
C ILE A 141 15.17 0.31 -10.42
N ILE A 142 15.55 0.31 -11.70
CA ILE A 142 16.13 1.45 -12.38
C ILE A 142 15.36 1.80 -13.64
N THR A 143 15.54 3.03 -14.10
CA THR A 143 15.07 3.50 -15.42
C THR A 143 16.27 3.61 -16.34
N ASP A 144 16.28 2.81 -17.40
CA ASP A 144 17.36 2.70 -18.36
C ASP A 144 16.95 3.36 -19.68
N ILE A 145 17.52 4.53 -19.93
CA ILE A 145 17.37 5.27 -21.18
C ILE A 145 18.22 4.54 -22.23
N LEU A 146 17.57 4.08 -23.29
CA LEU A 146 18.02 3.21 -24.37
C LEU A 146 17.98 1.70 -24.09
N CYS A 147 17.54 1.27 -22.90
CA CYS A 147 17.48 -0.16 -22.53
C CYS A 147 18.84 -0.88 -22.68
N SER A 148 19.95 -0.16 -22.52
CA SER A 148 21.30 -0.67 -22.79
C SER A 148 21.79 -1.66 -21.73
N LEU A 149 21.19 -1.67 -20.55
CA LEU A 149 21.58 -2.47 -19.40
C LEU A 149 20.91 -3.84 -19.35
N THR A 150 19.98 -4.15 -20.27
CA THR A 150 19.30 -5.46 -20.28
C THR A 150 20.33 -6.60 -20.36
N ASP A 151 20.19 -7.56 -19.44
CA ASP A 151 21.07 -8.70 -19.24
C ASP A 151 22.53 -8.35 -18.84
N GLN A 152 22.85 -7.07 -18.61
CA GLN A 152 24.12 -6.67 -18.01
C GLN A 152 24.16 -7.01 -16.52
N LYS A 153 25.38 -7.32 -16.02
CA LYS A 153 25.60 -7.61 -14.60
C LYS A 153 25.34 -6.37 -13.75
N CYS A 154 24.44 -6.49 -12.80
CA CYS A 154 24.16 -5.46 -11.80
C CYS A 154 24.79 -5.78 -10.43
N GLY A 155 25.31 -7.01 -10.26
CA GLY A 155 26.14 -7.44 -9.14
C GLY A 155 26.51 -8.94 -9.23
N PRO A 156 27.06 -9.53 -8.15
CA PRO A 156 27.44 -10.95 -8.14
C PRO A 156 26.24 -11.87 -8.37
N ASN A 157 26.28 -12.69 -9.42
CA ASN A 157 25.19 -13.58 -9.86
C ASN A 157 23.85 -12.85 -10.10
N MET A 158 23.93 -11.56 -10.45
CA MET A 158 22.76 -10.72 -10.70
C MET A 158 22.88 -10.02 -12.04
N ALA A 159 21.76 -9.91 -12.76
CA ALA A 159 21.65 -9.20 -14.03
C ALA A 159 20.38 -8.35 -14.05
N PHE A 160 20.43 -7.25 -14.81
CA PHE A 160 19.24 -6.45 -15.05
C PHE A 160 18.28 -7.18 -15.98
N LYS A 161 17.02 -7.28 -15.56
CA LYS A 161 15.93 -7.78 -16.40
C LYS A 161 14.90 -6.68 -16.63
N THR A 162 14.48 -6.51 -17.87
CA THR A 162 13.40 -5.58 -18.21
C THR A 162 12.09 -6.10 -17.65
N ILE A 163 11.47 -5.32 -16.76
CA ILE A 163 10.14 -5.61 -16.20
C ILE A 163 9.04 -4.82 -16.91
N VAL A 164 9.35 -3.64 -17.45
CA VAL A 164 8.46 -2.82 -18.27
C VAL A 164 9.24 -2.21 -19.41
N GLY A 165 8.75 -2.38 -20.64
CA GLY A 165 9.32 -1.77 -21.83
C GLY A 165 9.63 -2.78 -22.95
N PRO A 166 10.20 -2.32 -24.07
CA PRO A 166 10.60 -0.94 -24.29
C PRO A 166 9.43 0.02 -24.49
N LEU A 167 9.49 1.16 -23.80
CA LEU A 167 8.58 2.28 -24.00
C LEU A 167 9.25 3.29 -24.95
N TYR A 168 8.51 3.82 -25.92
CA TYR A 168 9.05 4.82 -26.85
C TYR A 168 8.56 6.20 -26.44
N MET A 169 9.48 7.05 -26.01
CA MET A 169 9.21 8.44 -25.67
C MET A 169 9.66 9.35 -26.81
N LYS A 170 8.72 10.05 -27.45
CA LYS A 170 9.03 11.10 -28.43
C LYS A 170 9.33 12.41 -27.70
N VAL A 171 10.54 12.93 -27.86
CA VAL A 171 10.94 14.27 -27.41
C VAL A 171 11.45 15.03 -28.62
N GLY A 172 10.60 15.90 -29.17
CA GLY A 172 10.85 16.59 -30.44
C GLY A 172 10.88 15.61 -31.62
N ILE A 173 11.96 15.66 -32.41
CA ILE A 173 12.19 14.76 -33.55
C ILE A 173 12.82 13.42 -33.15
N SER A 174 13.26 13.26 -31.90
CA SER A 174 13.95 12.06 -31.43
C SER A 174 13.00 11.16 -30.64
N SER A 175 13.03 9.85 -30.94
CA SER A 175 12.38 8.82 -30.14
C SER A 175 13.41 8.10 -29.27
N TYR A 176 13.25 8.16 -27.95
CA TYR A 176 14.08 7.42 -27.01
C TYR A 176 13.37 6.16 -26.55
N LYS A 177 14.11 5.05 -26.48
CA LYS A 177 13.66 3.80 -25.89
C LYS A 177 13.89 3.89 -24.38
N ILE A 178 12.89 3.61 -23.55
CA ILE A 178 13.02 3.62 -22.09
C ILE A 178 12.62 2.23 -21.59
N CYS A 179 13.44 1.64 -20.73
CA CYS A 179 13.07 0.40 -20.03
C CYS A 179 13.11 0.63 -18.53
N ILE A 180 12.13 0.07 -17.82
CA ILE A 180 12.22 -0.12 -16.38
C ILE A 180 12.81 -1.51 -16.19
N GLN A 181 13.96 -1.57 -15.53
CA GLN A 181 14.70 -2.79 -15.32
C GLN A 181 14.88 -3.05 -13.83
N GLN A 182 14.93 -4.32 -13.45
CA GLN A 182 15.15 -4.76 -12.09
C GLN A 182 16.39 -5.64 -12.02
N CYS A 183 17.24 -5.40 -11.02
CA CYS A 183 18.40 -6.24 -10.75
C CYS A 183 17.94 -7.55 -10.10
N ILE A 184 17.99 -8.68 -10.82
CA ILE A 184 17.54 -9.99 -10.34
C ILE A 184 18.65 -11.02 -10.47
N CYS A 185 18.45 -12.24 -9.96
CA CYS A 185 19.41 -13.32 -10.18
C CYS A 185 19.55 -13.63 -11.68
N ASP A 186 20.79 -13.76 -12.14
CA ASP A 186 21.12 -13.89 -13.57
C ASP A 186 20.73 -15.24 -14.19
N SER A 187 20.52 -16.26 -13.35
CA SER A 187 20.06 -17.58 -13.77
C SER A 187 19.15 -18.25 -12.75
N ASN A 188 18.44 -19.27 -13.18
CA ASN A 188 17.62 -20.14 -12.33
C ASN A 188 18.43 -21.06 -11.41
N GLU A 189 19.76 -21.14 -11.58
CA GLU A 189 20.66 -21.84 -10.66
C GLU A 189 20.81 -21.11 -9.32
N TYR A 190 20.43 -19.84 -9.25
CA TYR A 190 20.53 -19.04 -8.04
C TYR A 190 19.16 -18.87 -7.38
N THR A 191 19.16 -18.70 -6.06
CA THR A 191 17.98 -18.35 -5.27
C THR A 191 18.25 -17.09 -4.46
N LYS A 192 17.22 -16.27 -4.29
CA LYS A 192 17.28 -15.05 -3.49
C LYS A 192 17.30 -15.42 -2.01
N MET A 193 18.38 -15.06 -1.30
CA MET A 193 18.50 -15.27 0.14
C MET A 193 19.33 -14.13 0.75
N GLY A 194 18.77 -13.44 1.75
CA GLY A 194 19.48 -12.36 2.45
C GLY A 194 19.89 -11.17 1.55
N GLY A 195 19.12 -10.88 0.49
CA GLY A 195 19.47 -9.81 -0.46
C GLY A 195 20.59 -10.17 -1.43
N GLN A 196 20.98 -11.44 -1.51
CA GLN A 196 22.00 -11.96 -2.42
C GLN A 196 21.45 -13.11 -3.27
N CYS A 197 22.08 -13.35 -4.42
CA CYS A 197 21.83 -14.51 -5.26
C CYS A 197 22.81 -15.62 -4.91
N ILE A 198 22.33 -16.61 -4.15
CA ILE A 198 23.12 -17.76 -3.69
C ILE A 198 22.87 -18.91 -4.65
N LYS A 199 23.94 -19.57 -5.11
CA LYS A 199 23.80 -20.76 -5.96
C LYS A 199 23.01 -21.80 -5.17
N LYS A 200 21.97 -22.36 -5.78
CA LYS A 200 21.31 -23.58 -5.31
C LYS A 200 22.40 -24.63 -5.31
N SER A 201 23.08 -24.80 -4.18
CA SER A 201 24.10 -25.81 -4.06
C SER A 201 23.40 -27.13 -4.40
N SER A 202 24.04 -27.92 -5.26
CA SER A 202 23.72 -29.33 -5.47
C SER A 202 23.98 -30.16 -4.19
N ALA A 203 24.10 -29.52 -3.03
CA ALA A 203 23.99 -30.18 -1.76
C ALA A 203 22.64 -30.91 -1.80
N PRO A 204 22.63 -32.22 -1.56
CA PRO A 204 21.38 -32.95 -1.52
C PRO A 204 20.49 -32.18 -0.57
N MET A 205 19.28 -31.80 -1.01
CA MET A 205 18.21 -31.59 -0.04
C MET A 205 18.36 -32.79 0.89
N ARG A 206 18.77 -32.55 2.14
CA ARG A 206 18.59 -33.55 3.18
C ARG A 206 17.12 -33.87 3.03
N ASN A 207 16.82 -35.05 2.46
CA ASN A 207 15.47 -35.58 2.46
C ASN A 207 15.05 -35.41 3.90
N GLU A 208 14.10 -34.50 4.14
CA GLU A 208 13.46 -34.42 5.44
C GLU A 208 12.96 -35.83 5.66
N THR A 209 13.69 -36.53 6.52
CA THR A 209 13.50 -37.92 6.85
C THR A 209 12.04 -38.07 7.21
N GLU A 210 11.40 -38.98 6.47
CA GLU A 210 10.12 -39.60 6.75
C GLU A 210 9.75 -39.52 8.24
N PHE A 211 9.03 -38.46 8.61
CA PHE A 211 8.10 -38.55 9.72
C PHE A 211 6.76 -38.88 9.07
N ALA A 212 6.44 -40.17 9.12
CA ALA A 212 5.22 -40.78 8.61
C ALA A 212 3.97 -40.38 9.44
N GLY A 213 3.75 -39.08 9.62
CA GLY A 213 2.55 -38.49 10.19
C GLY A 213 2.04 -37.40 9.26
N GLU A 214 0.92 -37.65 8.59
CA GLU A 214 0.15 -36.72 7.74
C GLU A 214 0.98 -35.73 6.90
N ILE A 215 1.32 -36.14 5.68
CA ILE A 215 2.01 -35.31 4.69
C ILE A 215 1.07 -34.17 4.25
N LEU A 216 1.10 -33.06 4.99
CA LEU A 216 0.51 -31.80 4.56
C LEU A 216 1.17 -31.37 3.24
N PRO A 217 0.41 -31.21 2.15
CA PRO A 217 1.00 -30.89 0.87
C PRO A 217 1.58 -29.45 0.90
N LYS A 218 2.90 -29.37 0.68
CA LYS A 218 3.72 -28.16 0.88
C LYS A 218 3.48 -27.10 -0.21
N HIS A 219 2.37 -26.37 -0.10
CA HIS A 219 1.97 -25.40 -1.13
C HIS A 219 2.61 -24.01 -1.00
N CYS A 220 3.20 -23.66 0.15
CA CYS A 220 3.89 -22.40 0.37
C CYS A 220 5.41 -22.58 0.34
N ALA A 221 5.98 -22.76 -0.86
CA ALA A 221 7.43 -22.87 -1.07
C ALA A 221 8.12 -23.91 -0.16
N GLY A 222 7.49 -25.06 0.06
CA GLY A 222 8.06 -26.12 0.91
C GLY A 222 7.74 -26.00 2.40
N ARG A 223 7.07 -24.93 2.86
CA ARG A 223 6.68 -24.72 4.27
C ARG A 223 5.17 -24.66 4.46
N VAL A 224 4.77 -24.71 5.73
CA VAL A 224 3.41 -24.36 6.17
C VAL A 224 3.15 -22.89 5.84
N CYS A 225 1.96 -22.61 5.31
CA CYS A 225 1.57 -21.27 4.93
C CYS A 225 1.30 -20.42 6.18
N ALA A 226 1.71 -19.16 6.16
CA ALA A 226 1.34 -18.23 7.21
C ALA A 226 -0.14 -17.85 7.07
N LEU A 227 -0.78 -17.54 8.19
CA LEU A 227 -2.12 -16.97 8.18
C LEU A 227 -2.15 -15.71 7.30
N ASP A 228 -3.16 -15.59 6.45
CA ASP A 228 -3.32 -14.52 5.48
C ASP A 228 -2.27 -14.47 4.36
N GLU A 229 -1.42 -15.50 4.21
CA GLU A 229 -0.55 -15.66 3.05
C GLU A 229 -1.37 -15.96 1.80
N GLU A 230 -1.11 -15.20 0.74
CA GLU A 230 -1.80 -15.30 -0.55
C GLU A 230 -0.94 -16.07 -1.55
N ILE A 231 -1.57 -17.02 -2.24
CA ILE A 231 -0.93 -17.84 -3.27
C ILE A 231 -1.70 -17.74 -4.58
N TYR A 232 -0.96 -17.93 -5.67
CA TYR A 232 -1.45 -17.86 -7.03
C TYR A 232 -1.22 -19.24 -7.66
N LYS A 233 -2.28 -20.02 -7.82
CA LYS A 233 -2.14 -21.40 -8.34
C LYS A 233 -3.11 -21.71 -9.47
N VAL A 234 -2.62 -22.52 -10.40
CA VAL A 234 -3.36 -23.13 -11.50
C VAL A 234 -3.25 -24.66 -11.33
N PRO A 235 -4.36 -25.43 -11.30
CA PRO A 235 -5.76 -25.00 -11.15
C PRO A 235 -6.07 -24.57 -9.70
N CYS A 236 -7.34 -24.20 -9.44
CA CYS A 236 -7.89 -23.82 -8.13
C CYS A 236 -8.00 -24.98 -7.13
N SER A 237 -7.15 -26.00 -7.24
CA SER A 237 -7.29 -27.28 -6.56
C SER A 237 -7.10 -27.22 -5.05
N LEU A 238 -6.57 -26.11 -4.51
CA LEU A 238 -6.32 -26.02 -3.07
C LEU A 238 -7.50 -25.52 -2.24
N THR A 239 -8.61 -25.10 -2.85
CA THR A 239 -9.70 -24.52 -2.04
C THR A 239 -10.31 -25.59 -1.13
N GLY A 240 -10.29 -25.33 0.19
CA GLY A 240 -10.69 -26.29 1.22
C GLY A 240 -9.54 -27.12 1.79
N GLU A 241 -8.39 -27.16 1.12
CA GLU A 241 -7.21 -27.89 1.61
C GLU A 241 -6.58 -27.19 2.82
N VAL A 242 -6.04 -27.99 3.73
CA VAL A 242 -5.38 -27.50 4.95
C VAL A 242 -4.07 -26.80 4.57
N CYS A 243 -3.92 -25.54 4.99
CA CYS A 243 -2.71 -24.74 4.76
C CYS A 243 -1.88 -24.51 6.03
N GLY A 244 -2.40 -24.93 7.19
CA GLY A 244 -1.72 -24.99 8.48
C GLY A 244 -2.70 -25.34 9.61
N THR A 245 -2.27 -25.28 10.87
CA THR A 245 -3.09 -25.65 12.03
C THR A 245 -4.34 -24.77 12.13
N ASN A 246 -5.53 -25.39 12.05
CA ASN A 246 -6.84 -24.72 12.01
C ASN A 246 -6.99 -23.71 10.85
N MET A 247 -6.25 -23.90 9.76
CA MET A 247 -6.27 -23.03 8.60
C MET A 247 -6.51 -23.81 7.30
N ILE A 248 -7.34 -23.25 6.43
CA ILE A 248 -7.63 -23.78 5.10
C ILE A 248 -7.42 -22.71 4.04
N PHE A 249 -7.11 -23.13 2.82
CA PHE A 249 -7.09 -22.24 1.67
C PHE A 249 -8.52 -21.87 1.26
N ASN A 250 -8.82 -20.58 1.32
CA ASN A 250 -10.06 -20.02 0.82
C ASN A 250 -9.84 -19.29 -0.51
N ASN A 251 -10.81 -19.37 -1.42
CA ASN A 251 -10.74 -18.70 -2.71
C ASN A 251 -11.12 -17.22 -2.55
N ILE A 252 -10.20 -16.30 -2.86
CA ILE A 252 -10.45 -14.86 -2.81
C ILE A 252 -10.78 -14.25 -4.17
N GLY A 253 -10.55 -14.99 -5.26
CA GLY A 253 -10.86 -14.55 -6.61
C GLY A 253 -10.35 -15.50 -7.69
N LYS A 254 -10.81 -15.26 -8.92
CA LYS A 254 -10.40 -15.99 -10.13
C LYS A 254 -10.01 -15.01 -11.22
N LEU A 255 -8.98 -15.32 -11.99
CA LEU A 255 -8.58 -14.62 -13.20
C LEU A 255 -8.65 -15.59 -14.38
N LEU A 256 -9.41 -15.23 -15.41
CA LEU A 256 -9.43 -15.96 -16.68
C LEU A 256 -8.31 -15.41 -17.56
N LYS A 257 -7.36 -16.26 -17.96
CA LYS A 257 -6.35 -15.92 -18.96
C LYS A 257 -6.94 -16.05 -20.38
N LYS A 258 -6.36 -15.36 -21.36
CA LYS A 258 -6.72 -15.43 -22.81
C LYS A 258 -6.87 -16.86 -23.35
N ASN A 259 -6.08 -17.81 -22.84
CA ASN A 259 -6.12 -19.21 -23.24
C ASN A 259 -7.23 -20.03 -22.54
N GLY A 260 -8.16 -19.39 -21.83
CA GLY A 260 -9.21 -20.05 -21.04
C GLY A 260 -8.73 -20.65 -19.71
N THR A 261 -7.43 -20.57 -19.38
CA THR A 261 -6.91 -21.09 -18.11
C THR A 261 -7.35 -20.20 -16.95
N VAL A 262 -8.01 -20.80 -15.95
CA VAL A 262 -8.41 -20.12 -14.72
C VAL A 262 -7.26 -20.14 -13.72
N VAL A 263 -6.75 -18.96 -13.36
CA VAL A 263 -5.84 -18.77 -12.24
C VAL A 263 -6.65 -18.40 -11.01
N CYS A 264 -6.44 -19.10 -9.89
CA CYS A 264 -7.07 -18.74 -8.64
C CYS A 264 -6.12 -17.99 -7.72
N PHE A 265 -6.69 -16.96 -7.09
CA PHE A 265 -6.10 -16.30 -5.94
C PHE A 265 -6.67 -16.99 -4.71
N GLN A 266 -5.82 -17.63 -3.93
CA GLN A 266 -6.21 -18.34 -2.72
C GLN A 266 -5.46 -17.76 -1.52
N LYS A 267 -6.13 -17.74 -0.37
CA LYS A 267 -5.59 -17.17 0.87
C LYS A 267 -5.74 -18.17 1.99
N CYS A 268 -4.70 -18.35 2.79
CA CYS A 268 -4.77 -19.20 3.98
C CYS A 268 -5.57 -18.48 5.08
N THR A 269 -6.74 -19.01 5.44
CA THR A 269 -7.66 -18.42 6.43
C THR A 269 -8.04 -19.43 7.50
N CYS A 270 -8.63 -18.99 8.61
CA CYS A 270 -9.12 -19.93 9.62
C CYS A 270 -10.20 -20.86 9.04
N VAL A 271 -10.21 -22.11 9.50
CA VAL A 271 -11.10 -23.18 9.00
C VAL A 271 -12.58 -22.90 9.25
N SER A 272 -12.91 -22.20 10.34
CA SER A 272 -14.28 -21.82 10.69
C SER A 272 -14.31 -20.50 11.47
N GLU A 273 -15.51 -19.95 11.65
CA GLU A 273 -15.76 -18.73 12.42
C GLU A 273 -15.53 -18.91 13.94
N GLU A 274 -15.38 -20.15 14.41
CA GLU A 274 -15.03 -20.47 15.81
C GLU A 274 -13.58 -20.12 16.12
N TYR A 275 -12.73 -20.02 15.10
CA TYR A 275 -11.33 -19.64 15.24
C TYR A 275 -11.15 -18.16 14.94
N VAL A 276 -10.50 -17.45 15.87
CA VAL A 276 -10.12 -16.05 15.73
C VAL A 276 -8.64 -15.92 15.39
N LYS A 277 -8.33 -14.93 14.56
CA LYS A 277 -6.96 -14.61 14.16
C LYS A 277 -6.24 -13.92 15.31
N ALA A 278 -5.20 -14.55 15.84
CA ALA A 278 -4.35 -13.95 16.87
C ALA A 278 -2.89 -14.37 16.65
N ASN A 279 -1.97 -13.41 16.72
CA ASN A 279 -0.53 -13.64 16.59
C ASN A 279 -0.11 -14.45 15.34
N GLY A 280 -0.80 -14.25 14.21
CA GLY A 280 -0.52 -14.97 12.97
C GLY A 280 -0.98 -16.43 12.96
N GLN A 281 -1.84 -16.83 13.91
CA GLN A 281 -2.41 -18.17 14.03
C GLN A 281 -3.94 -18.11 14.18
N CYS A 282 -4.61 -19.24 13.95
CA CYS A 282 -6.04 -19.42 14.19
C CYS A 282 -6.23 -20.14 15.52
N ILE A 283 -6.68 -19.40 16.53
CA ILE A 283 -6.94 -19.91 17.88
C ILE A 283 -8.44 -20.01 18.12
N LEU A 284 -8.89 -21.01 18.88
CA LEU A 284 -10.31 -21.17 19.20
C LEU A 284 -10.76 -19.96 20.04
N SER A 285 -11.82 -19.28 19.61
CA SER A 285 -12.41 -18.19 20.37
C SER A 285 -12.98 -18.76 21.66
N THR A 286 -12.42 -18.39 22.82
CA THR A 286 -12.99 -18.67 24.15
C THR A 286 -14.25 -17.82 24.37
N LYS A 287 -15.27 -17.99 23.52
CA LYS A 287 -16.59 -17.43 23.74
C LYS A 287 -17.25 -18.23 24.85
N GLY A 288 -17.26 -17.67 26.07
CA GLY A 288 -18.16 -18.10 27.14
C GLY A 288 -17.47 -18.75 28.33
N ASN A 289 -16.59 -18.00 29.02
CA ASN A 289 -16.35 -18.17 30.46
C ASN A 289 -15.71 -16.90 31.08
N GLU A 290 -16.13 -15.71 30.67
CA GLU A 290 -15.94 -14.53 31.55
C GLU A 290 -16.93 -14.66 32.72
N THR A 291 -16.49 -15.47 33.68
CA THR A 291 -16.94 -15.49 35.06
C THR A 291 -16.95 -14.06 35.57
N ALA A 292 -18.13 -13.57 35.92
CA ALA A 292 -18.35 -12.28 36.55
C ALA A 292 -17.30 -12.02 37.63
N THR A 293 -16.40 -11.08 37.39
CA THR A 293 -15.53 -10.55 38.46
C THR A 293 -16.40 -9.63 39.31
N PRO A 294 -16.62 -9.91 40.61
CA PRO A 294 -17.39 -9.05 41.49
C PRO A 294 -16.50 -7.90 42.02
N THR A 295 -17.12 -6.88 42.66
CA THR A 295 -16.52 -5.79 43.50
C THR A 295 -16.39 -4.44 42.76
N SER A 296 -16.91 -3.26 43.19
CA SER A 296 -17.50 -2.79 44.44
C SER A 296 -18.28 -1.44 44.28
N THR A 297 -19.49 -1.39 44.86
CA THR A 297 -20.12 -0.34 45.72
C THR A 297 -20.39 1.10 45.20
N GLN A 298 -21.68 1.45 45.00
CA GLN A 298 -22.47 2.33 45.91
C GLN A 298 -23.96 2.40 45.52
N ARG A 299 -24.79 2.66 46.54
CA ARG A 299 -26.25 2.45 46.71
C ARG A 299 -27.16 3.40 45.91
N SER A 300 -28.32 2.90 45.47
CA SER A 300 -29.66 3.31 46.00
C SER A 300 -30.82 2.57 45.30
N ALA A 301 -31.92 2.39 46.03
CA ALA A 301 -32.89 1.30 45.93
C ALA A 301 -34.31 1.72 45.47
N LYS A 302 -35.07 0.71 44.99
CA LYS A 302 -36.55 0.48 44.90
C LYS A 302 -36.82 -0.16 43.53
N GLY A 303 -37.20 -1.43 43.37
CA GLY A 303 -38.29 -2.22 44.00
C GLY A 303 -39.47 -2.26 43.00
N ASN A 304 -40.16 -3.35 42.64
CA ASN A 304 -40.27 -4.74 43.12
C ASN A 304 -40.91 -5.63 42.02
N GLU A 305 -40.65 -6.95 42.12
CA GLU A 305 -41.58 -8.09 41.90
C GLU A 305 -42.24 -8.36 40.53
N SER A 306 -42.50 -9.59 40.09
CA SER A 306 -42.22 -10.96 40.56
C SER A 306 -42.82 -11.96 39.54
N VAL A 307 -42.38 -13.21 39.66
CA VAL A 307 -43.03 -14.47 39.27
C VAL A 307 -42.62 -15.09 37.92
N ALA A 308 -41.93 -16.22 38.07
CA ALA A 308 -41.51 -17.21 37.08
C ALA A 308 -42.53 -18.38 36.98
N PRO A 309 -42.13 -19.62 36.66
CA PRO A 309 -42.06 -20.20 35.33
C PRO A 309 -43.02 -21.41 35.18
N THR A 310 -42.91 -22.16 34.06
CA THR A 310 -42.86 -23.66 34.01
C THR A 310 -43.68 -24.28 32.85
N ALA A 311 -42.97 -25.08 32.05
CA ALA A 311 -43.32 -26.31 31.29
C ALA A 311 -44.56 -26.38 30.37
N THR A 312 -44.40 -27.01 29.18
CA THR A 312 -44.91 -28.38 28.88
C THR A 312 -44.66 -28.83 27.42
N LYS A 313 -43.86 -29.90 27.30
CA LYS A 313 -43.89 -31.15 26.48
C LYS A 313 -44.51 -31.27 25.05
N ARG A 314 -43.77 -32.08 24.24
CA ARG A 314 -44.14 -33.16 23.26
C ARG A 314 -44.71 -32.71 21.89
N SER A 315 -44.50 -33.37 20.74
CA SER A 315 -43.77 -34.57 20.27
C SER A 315 -43.98 -34.70 18.74
N GLY A 316 -43.11 -35.39 17.98
CA GLY A 316 -43.42 -35.91 16.63
C GLY A 316 -42.39 -35.53 15.53
N THR A 317 -41.24 -36.20 15.41
CA THR A 317 -40.89 -37.33 14.51
C THR A 317 -40.81 -37.02 12.99
N GLU A 318 -39.67 -37.43 12.40
CA GLU A 318 -39.38 -37.82 11.00
C GLU A 318 -38.58 -36.86 10.07
N HIS A 319 -37.33 -37.28 9.85
CA HIS A 319 -36.34 -36.95 8.80
C HIS A 319 -36.78 -37.54 7.42
N PRO A 320 -36.13 -37.29 6.25
CA PRO A 320 -34.84 -36.60 5.98
C PRO A 320 -34.81 -35.68 4.72
N GLN A 321 -33.60 -35.17 4.41
CA GLN A 321 -33.10 -34.53 3.18
C GLN A 321 -33.09 -32.98 3.12
N PHE A 322 -31.91 -32.43 3.38
CA PHE A 322 -31.55 -31.02 3.35
C PHE A 322 -31.35 -30.48 1.91
N PRO A 323 -31.94 -29.32 1.56
CA PRO A 323 -31.35 -28.42 0.59
C PRO A 323 -30.44 -27.42 1.33
N ILE A 324 -29.16 -27.43 0.99
CA ILE A 324 -28.17 -26.47 1.49
C ILE A 324 -28.60 -25.06 1.02
N LYS A 325 -29.05 -24.25 1.98
CA LYS A 325 -29.36 -22.83 1.80
C LYS A 325 -28.03 -22.05 1.82
N PRO A 326 -27.81 -21.05 0.96
CA PRO A 326 -26.56 -20.29 0.97
C PRO A 326 -26.48 -19.47 2.26
N THR A 327 -25.63 -19.89 3.20
CA THR A 327 -25.27 -19.07 4.36
C THR A 327 -24.39 -17.94 3.86
N ILE A 328 -24.91 -16.71 3.93
CA ILE A 328 -24.18 -15.48 3.64
C ILE A 328 -23.09 -15.35 4.73
N GLN A 329 -21.89 -15.84 4.44
CA GLN A 329 -20.72 -15.65 5.29
C GLN A 329 -20.38 -14.16 5.35
N GLN A 330 -20.47 -13.59 6.55
CA GLN A 330 -19.98 -12.25 6.84
C GLN A 330 -18.45 -12.30 6.82
N HIS A 331 -17.84 -11.78 5.76
CA HIS A 331 -16.38 -11.65 5.66
C HIS A 331 -15.83 -10.82 6.84
N PRO A 332 -14.71 -11.25 7.47
CA PRO A 332 -14.06 -10.47 8.51
C PRO A 332 -13.62 -9.12 7.93
N GLU A 333 -14.09 -8.06 8.57
CA GLU A 333 -13.82 -6.67 8.22
C GLU A 333 -12.32 -6.45 8.07
N THR A 334 -11.86 -6.28 6.83
CA THR A 334 -10.65 -5.51 6.59
C THR A 334 -11.01 -4.10 7.05
N ARG A 335 -10.60 -3.72 8.28
CA ARG A 335 -10.72 -2.35 8.81
C ARG A 335 -9.98 -1.42 7.86
N ALA A 336 -10.65 -0.97 6.80
CA ALA A 336 -10.26 0.24 6.10
C ALA A 336 -10.15 1.32 7.17
N LYS A 337 -9.01 2.01 7.26
CA LYS A 337 -8.61 3.01 8.29
C LYS A 337 -9.47 4.28 8.28
N CYS A 338 -10.76 4.14 8.04
CA CYS A 338 -11.61 5.14 7.42
C CYS A 338 -12.94 5.33 8.15
N VAL A 339 -13.22 4.52 9.18
CA VAL A 339 -14.50 4.53 9.88
C VAL A 339 -14.75 5.94 10.46
N GLY A 340 -15.73 6.64 9.91
CA GLY A 340 -16.18 7.96 10.38
C GLY A 340 -15.48 9.19 9.80
N ARG A 341 -14.66 9.05 8.74
CA ARG A 341 -14.12 10.18 7.97
C ARG A 341 -14.34 10.00 6.47
N SER A 342 -14.40 11.12 5.74
CA SER A 342 -14.39 11.14 4.28
C SER A 342 -13.10 10.48 3.79
N CYS A 343 -13.17 9.23 3.37
CA CYS A 343 -12.00 8.53 2.87
C CYS A 343 -11.42 9.23 1.64
N GLU A 344 -10.10 9.29 1.59
CA GLU A 344 -9.37 9.39 0.33
C GLU A 344 -9.87 8.29 -0.62
N GLN A 345 -9.83 8.57 -1.93
CA GLN A 345 -10.22 7.61 -2.95
C GLN A 345 -9.42 6.30 -2.80
N ILE A 346 -10.13 5.16 -2.76
CA ILE A 346 -9.56 3.83 -2.65
C ILE A 346 -9.59 3.16 -4.02
N ARG A 347 -8.48 2.52 -4.41
CA ARG A 347 -8.45 1.62 -5.56
C ARG A 347 -8.87 0.24 -5.11
N ASP A 348 -9.93 -0.27 -5.69
CA ASP A 348 -10.57 -1.53 -5.33
C ASP A 348 -10.62 -2.46 -6.55
N PRO A 349 -9.69 -3.43 -6.64
CA PRO A 349 -9.72 -4.46 -7.67
C PRO A 349 -11.03 -5.24 -7.61
N PHE A 350 -11.67 -5.42 -8.76
CA PHE A 350 -12.99 -6.04 -8.95
C PHE A 350 -14.15 -5.31 -8.26
N CYS A 351 -13.94 -4.08 -7.79
CA CYS A 351 -14.99 -3.25 -7.20
C CYS A 351 -15.72 -3.90 -6.01
N LYS A 352 -15.05 -4.76 -5.24
CA LYS A 352 -15.60 -5.57 -4.14
C LYS A 352 -16.22 -4.77 -2.98
N LEU A 353 -15.80 -3.53 -2.80
CA LEU A 353 -16.28 -2.60 -1.79
C LEU A 353 -17.54 -1.85 -2.22
N ALA A 354 -17.92 -1.85 -3.50
CA ALA A 354 -19.03 -1.05 -4.00
C ALA A 354 -20.32 -1.37 -3.24
N GLY A 355 -20.95 -0.34 -2.67
CA GLY A 355 -22.17 -0.47 -1.86
C GLY A 355 -21.96 -0.97 -0.42
N ARG A 356 -20.76 -1.43 -0.04
CA ARG A 356 -20.47 -1.79 1.35
C ARG A 356 -20.47 -0.55 2.24
N LYS A 357 -20.92 -0.73 3.49
CA LYS A 357 -20.88 0.32 4.51
C LYS A 357 -19.44 0.71 4.82
N CYS A 358 -19.20 2.01 4.91
CA CYS A 358 -17.89 2.58 5.26
C CYS A 358 -17.99 3.60 6.41
N GLY A 359 -19.19 3.81 6.95
CA GLY A 359 -19.49 4.69 8.08
C GLY A 359 -21.00 4.81 8.28
N ASP A 360 -21.41 5.59 9.29
CA ASP A 360 -22.82 5.84 9.57
C ASP A 360 -23.46 6.64 8.43
N ASN A 361 -24.50 6.06 7.81
CA ASN A 361 -25.15 6.59 6.61
C ASN A 361 -24.19 6.78 5.43
N MET A 362 -23.09 6.02 5.37
CA MET A 362 -22.08 6.09 4.30
C MET A 362 -21.86 4.71 3.66
N VAL A 363 -21.69 4.71 2.33
CA VAL A 363 -21.34 3.53 1.53
C VAL A 363 -20.26 3.89 0.53
N TYR A 364 -19.42 2.91 0.16
CA TYR A 364 -18.49 3.11 -0.94
C TYR A 364 -19.28 3.26 -2.24
N LYS A 365 -19.06 4.38 -2.93
CA LYS A 365 -19.59 4.64 -4.26
C LYS A 365 -18.43 4.67 -5.25
N THR A 366 -18.57 3.95 -6.35
CA THR A 366 -17.65 4.04 -7.48
C THR A 366 -17.71 5.43 -8.08
N ILE A 367 -16.56 6.11 -8.11
CA ILE A 367 -16.38 7.38 -8.83
C ILE A 367 -16.01 7.09 -10.27
N GLU A 368 -15.09 6.16 -10.47
CA GLU A 368 -14.50 5.86 -11.76
C GLU A 368 -14.27 4.35 -11.87
N ARG A 369 -14.60 3.80 -13.03
CA ARG A 369 -14.31 2.41 -13.40
C ARG A 369 -13.21 2.46 -14.45
N LEU A 370 -12.07 1.89 -14.11
CA LEU A 370 -10.96 1.72 -15.04
C LEU A 370 -11.11 0.34 -15.68
N ILE A 371 -11.71 0.34 -16.88
CA ILE A 371 -11.74 -0.84 -17.75
C ILE A 371 -10.46 -0.79 -18.58
N ARG A 372 -9.51 -1.67 -18.26
CA ARG A 372 -8.34 -1.87 -19.12
C ARG A 372 -8.68 -2.88 -20.21
N ILE A 373 -8.18 -2.60 -21.41
CA ILE A 373 -8.49 -3.36 -22.64
C ILE A 373 -7.87 -4.78 -22.60
N ASP A 374 -6.93 -5.04 -21.68
CA ASP A 374 -6.14 -6.27 -21.65
C ASP A 374 -6.46 -7.22 -20.49
N ASP A 375 -7.66 -7.83 -20.42
CA ASP A 375 -8.05 -8.89 -19.46
C ASP A 375 -7.70 -8.68 -17.97
N THR A 376 -7.20 -7.50 -17.61
CA THR A 376 -6.83 -7.16 -16.25
C THR A 376 -8.12 -6.90 -15.49
N PRO A 377 -8.17 -7.30 -14.22
CA PRO A 377 -9.38 -7.18 -13.44
C PRO A 377 -9.87 -5.72 -13.37
N GLU A 378 -11.19 -5.52 -13.54
CA GLU A 378 -11.84 -4.20 -13.44
C GLU A 378 -11.36 -3.50 -12.17
N MET A 379 -10.76 -2.32 -12.29
CA MET A 379 -10.31 -1.56 -11.14
C MET A 379 -11.28 -0.42 -10.91
N CYS A 380 -11.92 -0.37 -9.74
CA CYS A 380 -12.74 0.76 -9.36
C CYS A 380 -11.95 1.74 -8.49
N ILE A 381 -12.09 3.03 -8.78
CA ILE A 381 -11.79 4.08 -7.82
C ILE A 381 -13.10 4.37 -7.07
N GLN A 382 -13.12 4.07 -5.77
CA GLN A 382 -14.28 4.23 -4.92
C GLN A 382 -14.03 5.26 -3.82
N GLN A 383 -15.09 5.94 -3.40
CA GLN A 383 -15.04 6.86 -2.27
C GLN A 383 -16.21 6.60 -1.34
N CYS A 384 -15.94 6.67 -0.04
CA CYS A 384 -16.96 6.59 0.99
C CYS A 384 -17.84 7.86 0.93
N LYS A 385 -19.11 7.73 0.55
CA LYS A 385 -20.05 8.86 0.39
C LYS A 385 -21.35 8.59 1.11
N CYS A 386 -22.12 9.64 1.39
CA CYS A 386 -23.46 9.48 1.97
C CYS A 386 -24.36 8.57 1.13
N VAL A 387 -25.06 7.66 1.82
CA VAL A 387 -25.94 6.65 1.22
C VAL A 387 -27.02 7.27 0.34
N SER A 388 -27.56 8.43 0.75
CA SER A 388 -28.59 9.15 0.00
C SER A 388 -28.39 10.67 -0.01
N LYS A 389 -29.08 11.36 -0.92
CA LYS A 389 -29.11 12.83 -1.01
C LYS A 389 -29.81 13.51 0.19
N LYS A 390 -30.44 12.74 1.09
CA LYS A 390 -31.02 13.25 2.34
C LYS A 390 -29.95 13.64 3.36
N TYR A 391 -28.70 13.24 3.16
CA TYR A 391 -27.59 13.56 4.04
C TYR A 391 -26.62 14.53 3.35
N THR A 392 -25.97 15.36 4.14
CA THR A 392 -24.86 16.23 3.71
C THR A 392 -23.61 15.84 4.49
N GLU A 393 -22.48 15.78 3.81
CA GLU A 393 -21.21 15.44 4.43
C GLU A 393 -20.61 16.67 5.11
N LYS A 394 -20.39 16.59 6.44
CA LYS A 394 -19.69 17.62 7.22
C LYS A 394 -18.68 16.95 8.14
N GLY A 395 -17.41 17.35 8.02
CA GLY A 395 -16.32 16.80 8.85
C GLY A 395 -16.16 15.28 8.71
N GLY A 396 -16.41 14.74 7.51
CA GLY A 396 -16.32 13.30 7.23
C GLY A 396 -17.47 12.44 7.77
N ARG A 397 -18.55 13.06 8.26
CA ARG A 397 -19.78 12.38 8.71
C ARG A 397 -20.98 12.81 7.87
N CYS A 398 -21.91 11.90 7.63
CA CYS A 398 -23.15 12.18 6.93
C CYS A 398 -24.27 12.56 7.92
N ILE A 399 -24.55 13.85 8.00
CA ILE A 399 -25.65 14.40 8.81
C ILE A 399 -26.90 14.58 7.95
N ILE A 400 -28.09 14.40 8.53
CA ILE A 400 -29.34 14.65 7.83
C ILE A 400 -29.34 16.12 7.40
N ARG A 401 -29.56 16.36 6.10
CA ARG A 401 -29.82 17.70 5.60
C ARG A 401 -31.13 18.12 6.24
N GLU A 402 -31.06 19.04 7.21
CA GLU A 402 -32.26 19.74 7.65
C GLU A 402 -32.94 20.20 6.36
N ARG A 403 -34.12 19.65 6.09
CA ARG A 403 -34.97 20.26 5.09
C ARG A 403 -35.14 21.64 5.68
N SER A 404 -34.46 22.63 5.10
CA SER A 404 -34.93 23.99 5.16
C SER A 404 -36.36 23.84 4.70
N VAL A 405 -37.28 23.73 5.65
CA VAL A 405 -38.67 24.01 5.43
C VAL A 405 -38.51 25.40 4.85
N LYS A 406 -38.65 25.51 3.53
CA LYS A 406 -38.92 26.78 2.91
C LYS A 406 -40.24 27.13 3.57
N LYS A 407 -40.20 27.67 4.79
CA LYS A 407 -41.24 28.51 5.32
C LYS A 407 -41.30 29.54 4.23
N ASN A 408 -42.33 29.43 3.39
CA ASN A 408 -42.64 30.47 2.43
C ASN A 408 -42.73 31.73 3.29
N HIS A 409 -41.64 32.49 3.35
CA HIS A 409 -41.61 33.70 4.15
C HIS A 409 -42.70 34.64 3.63
N ALA A 410 -43.01 34.54 2.33
CA ALA A 410 -44.18 35.12 1.70
C ALA A 410 -45.53 34.73 2.36
N GLN A 411 -45.73 33.49 2.81
CA GLN A 411 -47.00 33.07 3.42
C GLN A 411 -47.13 33.54 4.87
N VAL A 412 -46.04 33.60 5.63
CA VAL A 412 -46.05 34.16 6.99
C VAL A 412 -46.25 35.69 6.95
N THR A 413 -45.57 36.38 6.02
CA THR A 413 -45.76 37.83 5.84
C THR A 413 -47.19 38.16 5.39
N LEU A 414 -47.81 37.33 4.53
CA LEU A 414 -49.21 37.51 4.11
C LEU A 414 -50.20 37.34 5.26
N TYR A 415 -50.01 36.34 6.13
CA TYR A 415 -50.87 36.17 7.31
C TYR A 415 -50.70 37.30 8.33
N CYS A 416 -49.48 37.81 8.55
CA CYS A 416 -49.28 38.96 9.43
C CYS A 416 -49.93 40.24 8.87
N THR A 417 -49.85 40.50 7.56
CA THR A 417 -50.50 41.67 6.96
C THR A 417 -52.03 41.58 7.01
N ILE A 418 -52.61 40.41 6.78
CA ILE A 418 -54.07 40.20 6.90
C ILE A 418 -54.55 40.40 8.34
N ILE A 419 -53.77 39.97 9.34
CA ILE A 419 -54.13 40.15 10.76
C ILE A 419 -54.05 41.64 11.15
N ILE A 420 -52.98 42.35 10.77
CA ILE A 420 -52.84 43.79 11.08
C ILE A 420 -53.98 44.59 10.42
N LEU A 421 -54.36 44.27 9.17
CA LEU A 421 -55.48 44.92 8.48
C LEU A 421 -56.84 44.64 9.13
N LYS A 422 -57.03 43.48 9.77
CA LYS A 422 -58.26 43.20 10.53
C LYS A 422 -58.35 43.99 11.84
N PHE A 423 -57.23 44.20 12.53
CA PHE A 423 -57.22 44.97 13.77
C PHE A 423 -57.29 46.47 13.56
N ALA A 424 -56.75 47.01 12.45
CA ALA A 424 -56.85 48.43 12.12
C ALA A 424 -58.27 48.90 11.73
N LYS A 425 -59.24 47.98 11.61
CA LYS A 425 -60.61 48.28 11.17
C LYS A 425 -61.66 48.29 12.28
N PHE A 426 -61.24 48.18 13.54
CA PHE A 426 -62.12 48.40 14.69
C PHE A 426 -61.70 49.70 15.41
N PRO A 427 -62.48 50.79 15.27
CA PRO A 427 -62.31 52.00 16.06
C PRO A 427 -62.69 51.79 17.53
#